data_AF-A0A2A7P168-F1
#
_entry.id   AF-A0A2A7P168-F1
#
_cell.length_a   1.000
_cell.length_b   1.000
_cell.length_c   1.000
_cell.angle_alpha   90.00
_cell.angle_beta   90.00
_cell.angle_gamma   90.00
#
_symmetry.space_group_name_H-M   'P 1'
#
loop_
_entity.id
_entity.type
_entity.pdbx_description
1 polymer ?
#
loop_
_entity_poly.entity_id
_entity_poly.type
_entity_poly.pdbx_seq_one_letter_code
_entity_poly.pdbx_strand_id
1 'polypeptide(L)'
;MLDAVAGRSDAHLTFDDGNASDVEIALPRLLERGLTAEFFLLAGELGAPGRVDQAGVQELQGAGMTIGSHGWSHRDWRRIDDMQAREEMEVALRTLTALTGSPVVRVAIPFGSYDRHVLRRLRNAGVSRVYTSDGGRARPDAWIQARTSLRHDMDAAWTARVLDPDPSLIRQARDNTARAAKRWRG
;
A
#
# COMPACT_ATOMS: atom_id res chain seq x y z
N MET A 1 3.70 11.02 -13.74
CA MET A 1 4.22 10.05 -12.76
C MET A 1 4.45 8.68 -13.41
N LEU A 2 3.42 8.04 -13.98
CA LEU A 2 3.58 6.70 -14.58
C LEU A 2 4.68 6.66 -15.66
N ASP A 3 4.77 7.68 -16.52
CA ASP A 3 5.86 7.78 -17.50
C ASP A 3 7.25 7.92 -16.84
N ALA A 4 7.33 8.56 -15.67
CA ALA A 4 8.59 8.77 -14.96
C ALA A 4 9.11 7.50 -14.27
N VAL A 5 8.24 6.51 -14.04
CA VAL A 5 8.60 5.22 -13.45
C VAL A 5 8.62 4.08 -14.46
N ALA A 6 8.14 4.30 -15.68
CA ALA A 6 8.25 3.33 -16.77
C ALA A 6 9.71 2.95 -17.02
N GLY A 7 9.99 1.64 -17.08
CA GLY A 7 11.34 1.09 -17.27
C GLY A 7 12.25 1.15 -16.05
N ARG A 8 11.77 1.63 -14.89
CA ARG A 8 12.55 1.63 -13.64
C ARG A 8 12.30 0.36 -12.84
N SER A 9 13.37 -0.25 -12.32
CA SER A 9 13.29 -1.39 -11.41
C SER A 9 13.36 -0.98 -9.92
N ASP A 10 13.62 0.29 -9.64
CA ASP A 10 13.77 0.83 -8.27
C ASP A 10 12.54 1.60 -7.79
N ALA A 11 11.43 1.54 -8.53
CA ALA A 11 10.15 2.14 -8.19
C ALA A 11 9.07 1.06 -8.16
N HIS A 12 8.25 1.08 -7.11
CA HIS A 12 7.09 0.19 -6.97
C HIS A 12 5.83 1.03 -6.77
N LEU A 13 4.80 0.75 -7.56
CA LEU A 13 3.53 1.47 -7.49
C LEU A 13 2.56 0.71 -6.60
N THR A 14 1.89 1.44 -5.72
CA THR A 14 0.87 0.86 -4.84
C THR A 14 -0.37 1.75 -4.78
N PHE A 15 -1.53 1.13 -4.72
CA PHE A 15 -2.84 1.78 -4.59
C PHE A 15 -3.53 1.25 -3.34
N ASP A 16 -4.21 2.14 -2.60
CA ASP A 16 -4.93 1.79 -1.38
C ASP A 16 -6.44 1.95 -1.61
N ASP A 17 -7.22 1.36 -0.69
CA ASP A 17 -8.68 1.44 -0.57
C ASP A 17 -9.52 0.61 -1.56
N GLY A 18 -9.01 0.28 -2.74
CA GLY A 18 -9.76 -0.50 -3.73
C GLY A 18 -10.94 0.30 -4.32
N ASN A 19 -10.65 1.47 -4.89
CA ASN A 19 -11.66 2.32 -5.52
C ASN A 19 -11.98 1.81 -6.93
N ALA A 20 -13.20 2.01 -7.43
CA ALA A 20 -13.57 1.59 -8.79
C ALA A 20 -12.63 2.17 -9.88
N SER A 21 -12.11 3.38 -9.66
CA SER A 21 -11.10 4.02 -10.51
C SER A 21 -9.79 3.24 -10.64
N ASP A 22 -9.48 2.33 -9.70
CA ASP A 22 -8.30 1.46 -9.77
C ASP A 22 -8.38 0.56 -11.00
N VAL A 23 -9.58 0.09 -11.32
CA VAL A 23 -9.86 -0.72 -12.52
C VAL A 23 -10.17 0.18 -13.72
N GLU A 24 -11.06 1.16 -13.56
CA GLU A 24 -11.56 1.97 -14.68
C GLU A 24 -10.51 2.92 -15.27
N ILE A 25 -9.55 3.36 -14.46
CA ILE A 25 -8.57 4.40 -14.83
C ILE A 25 -7.15 3.90 -14.64
N ALA A 26 -6.78 3.47 -13.44
CA ALA A 26 -5.38 3.18 -13.14
C ALA A 26 -4.87 1.96 -13.94
N LEU A 27 -5.63 0.88 -13.96
CA LEU A 27 -5.25 -0.37 -14.63
C LEU A 27 -4.94 -0.18 -16.13
N PRO A 28 -5.82 0.41 -16.98
CA PRO A 28 -5.50 0.67 -18.38
C PRO A 28 -4.21 1.47 -18.57
N ARG A 29 -3.98 2.48 -17.72
CA ARG A 29 -2.79 3.35 -17.83
C ARG A 29 -1.50 2.67 -17.41
N LEU A 30 -1.57 1.72 -16.48
CA LEU A 30 -0.45 0.84 -16.13
C LEU A 30 -0.13 -0.11 -17.29
N LEU A 31 -1.15 -0.74 -17.87
CA LEU A 31 -1.01 -1.68 -18.98
C LEU A 31 -0.41 -1.02 -20.24
N GLU A 32 -0.87 0.19 -20.60
CA GLU A 32 -0.30 1.00 -21.69
C GLU A 32 1.23 1.17 -21.59
N ARG A 33 1.78 1.07 -20.38
CA ARG A 33 3.20 1.32 -20.07
C ARG A 33 3.95 0.06 -19.67
N GLY A 34 3.31 -1.11 -19.70
CA GLY A 34 3.91 -2.37 -19.24
C GLY A 34 4.28 -2.35 -17.76
N LEU A 35 3.56 -1.58 -16.93
CA LEU A 35 3.80 -1.46 -15.50
C LEU A 35 2.95 -2.45 -14.72
N THR A 36 3.52 -3.00 -13.64
CA THR A 36 2.79 -3.74 -12.61
C THR A 36 2.69 -2.91 -11.33
N ALA A 37 1.62 -3.11 -10.56
CA ALA A 37 1.39 -2.44 -9.29
C ALA A 37 0.81 -3.40 -8.25
N GLU A 38 0.79 -2.97 -6.99
CA GLU A 38 0.15 -3.68 -5.88
C GLU A 38 -1.07 -2.89 -5.36
N PHE A 39 -2.23 -3.53 -5.30
CA PHE A 39 -3.50 -2.92 -4.86
C PHE A 39 -3.88 -3.48 -3.49
N PHE A 40 -3.96 -2.61 -2.49
CA PHE A 40 -4.37 -2.95 -1.13
C PHE A 40 -5.86 -2.71 -0.96
N LEU A 41 -6.62 -3.80 -0.87
CA LEU A 41 -8.09 -3.75 -0.90
C LEU A 41 -8.68 -3.81 0.51
N LEU A 42 -9.81 -3.12 0.69
CA LEU A 42 -10.65 -3.23 1.88
C LEU A 42 -11.62 -4.41 1.70
N ALA A 43 -11.34 -5.51 2.39
CA ALA A 43 -12.07 -6.77 2.18
C ALA A 43 -13.57 -6.66 2.49
N GLY A 44 -13.97 -5.83 3.45
CA GLY A 44 -15.36 -5.62 3.86
C GLY A 44 -16.11 -4.63 2.97
N GLU A 45 -15.41 -3.92 2.08
CA GLU A 45 -15.97 -2.87 1.22
C GLU A 45 -16.06 -3.31 -0.26
N LEU A 46 -15.64 -4.55 -0.58
CA LEU A 46 -15.70 -5.06 -1.94
C LEU A 46 -17.14 -5.06 -2.46
N GLY A 47 -17.35 -4.48 -3.65
CA GLY A 47 -18.65 -4.34 -4.29
C GLY A 47 -19.57 -3.28 -3.69
N ALA A 48 -19.13 -2.53 -2.66
CA ALA A 48 -19.84 -1.34 -2.22
C ALA A 48 -19.81 -0.25 -3.32
N PRO A 49 -20.77 0.70 -3.32
CA PRO A 49 -20.78 1.77 -4.32
C PRO A 49 -19.45 2.53 -4.40
N GLY A 50 -18.85 2.58 -5.59
CA GLY A 50 -17.55 3.23 -5.83
C GLY A 50 -16.32 2.39 -5.42
N ARG A 51 -16.51 1.14 -5.01
CA ARG A 51 -15.43 0.20 -4.69
C ARG A 51 -15.30 -0.88 -5.75
N VAL A 52 -14.11 -1.45 -5.83
CA VAL A 52 -13.84 -2.64 -6.65
C VAL A 52 -14.70 -3.80 -6.16
N ASP A 53 -15.33 -4.51 -7.08
CA ASP A 53 -16.05 -5.75 -6.81
C ASP A 53 -15.19 -6.98 -7.12
N GLN A 54 -15.75 -8.17 -6.93
CA GLN A 54 -15.04 -9.42 -7.21
C GLN A 54 -14.54 -9.52 -8.67
N ALA A 55 -15.30 -9.02 -9.64
CA ALA A 55 -14.88 -9.04 -11.04
C ALA A 55 -13.67 -8.13 -11.26
N GLY A 56 -13.67 -6.93 -10.68
CA GLY A 56 -12.53 -6.02 -10.74
C GLY A 56 -11.29 -6.56 -10.03
N VAL A 57 -11.42 -7.31 -8.93
CA VAL A 57 -10.27 -8.01 -8.32
C VAL A 57 -9.68 -9.04 -9.28
N GLN A 58 -10.51 -9.82 -9.95
CA GLN A 58 -10.06 -10.81 -10.94
C GLN A 58 -9.42 -10.14 -12.16
N GLU A 59 -9.93 -8.97 -12.59
CA GLU A 59 -9.35 -8.19 -13.68
C GLU A 59 -7.95 -7.68 -13.32
N LEU A 60 -7.78 -7.10 -12.14
CA LEU A 60 -6.47 -6.67 -11.62
C LEU A 60 -5.49 -7.84 -11.59
N GLN A 61 -5.91 -8.98 -11.02
CA GLN A 61 -5.06 -10.17 -10.92
C GLN A 61 -4.71 -10.74 -12.30
N GLY A 62 -5.69 -10.85 -13.20
CA GLY A 62 -5.51 -11.35 -14.57
C GLY A 62 -4.60 -10.47 -15.42
N ALA A 63 -4.52 -9.18 -15.09
CA ALA A 63 -3.60 -8.22 -15.70
C ALA A 63 -2.18 -8.22 -15.08
N GLY A 64 -1.90 -9.14 -14.14
CA GLY A 64 -0.58 -9.27 -13.51
C GLY A 64 -0.35 -8.34 -12.32
N MET A 65 -1.41 -7.70 -11.79
CA MET A 65 -1.31 -6.88 -10.59
C MET A 65 -1.30 -7.76 -9.33
N THR A 66 -0.59 -7.31 -8.30
CA THR A 66 -0.57 -8.00 -7.00
C THR A 66 -1.69 -7.48 -6.11
N ILE A 67 -2.39 -8.39 -5.43
CA ILE A 67 -3.43 -8.04 -4.46
C ILE A 67 -2.86 -8.15 -3.04
N GLY A 68 -2.97 -7.05 -2.29
CA GLY A 68 -2.69 -6.95 -0.87
C GLY A 68 -3.95 -6.59 -0.07
N SER A 69 -3.84 -6.53 1.25
CA SER A 69 -4.93 -6.11 2.14
C SER A 69 -4.71 -4.72 2.70
N HIS A 70 -5.77 -3.91 2.73
CA HIS A 70 -5.85 -2.67 3.50
C HIS A 70 -6.75 -2.80 4.73
N GLY A 71 -7.01 -4.04 5.15
CA GLY A 71 -7.94 -4.35 6.24
C GLY A 71 -9.34 -4.70 5.76
N TRP A 72 -10.29 -4.54 6.68
CA TRP A 72 -11.70 -4.82 6.46
C TRP A 72 -12.48 -3.54 6.13
N SER A 73 -12.40 -2.52 6.97
CA SER A 73 -13.21 -1.29 6.84
C SER A 73 -12.45 -0.01 7.21
N HIS A 74 -11.13 0.03 6.96
CA HIS A 74 -10.27 1.21 7.10
C HIS A 74 -10.30 1.85 8.51
N ARG A 75 -10.29 1.03 9.57
CA ARG A 75 -10.24 1.50 10.96
C ARG A 75 -8.83 1.95 11.36
N ASP A 76 -8.74 2.86 12.34
CA ASP A 76 -7.46 3.17 13.00
C ASP A 76 -7.06 2.00 13.90
N TRP A 77 -6.14 1.16 13.42
CA TRP A 77 -5.74 -0.08 14.09
C TRP A 77 -5.07 0.12 15.45
N ARG A 78 -4.71 1.35 15.83
CA ARG A 78 -4.21 1.66 17.18
C ARG A 78 -5.33 1.74 18.22
N ARG A 79 -6.59 1.84 17.77
CA ARG A 79 -7.76 2.18 18.60
C ARG A 79 -8.86 1.11 18.57
N ILE A 80 -8.57 -0.06 18.02
CA ILE A 80 -9.53 -1.15 17.86
C ILE A 80 -9.40 -2.20 18.96
N ASP A 81 -10.51 -2.87 19.28
CA ASP A 81 -10.52 -4.02 20.18
C ASP A 81 -10.03 -5.31 19.48
N ASP A 82 -9.98 -6.42 20.23
CA ASP A 82 -9.48 -7.69 19.71
C ASP A 82 -10.36 -8.31 18.62
N MET A 83 -11.67 -8.12 18.68
CA MET A 83 -12.61 -8.63 17.69
C MET A 83 -12.44 -7.87 16.37
N GLN A 84 -12.39 -6.54 16.45
CA GLN A 84 -12.12 -5.66 15.32
C GLN A 84 -10.73 -5.93 14.73
N ALA A 85 -9.72 -6.13 15.56
CA ALA A 85 -8.38 -6.46 15.08
C ALA A 85 -8.33 -7.81 14.35
N ARG A 86 -9.07 -8.81 14.85
CA ARG A 86 -9.23 -10.09 14.16
C ARG A 86 -9.91 -9.90 12.80
N GLU A 87 -10.94 -9.07 12.72
CA GLU A 87 -11.62 -8.76 11.46
C GLU A 87 -10.67 -8.08 10.46
N GLU A 88 -9.99 -7.02 10.89
CA GLU A 88 -9.08 -6.21 10.08
C GLU A 88 -7.83 -6.96 9.62
N MET A 89 -7.22 -7.78 10.48
CA MET A 89 -5.89 -8.33 10.23
C MET A 89 -5.87 -9.81 9.92
N GLU A 90 -6.96 -10.55 10.18
CA GLU A 90 -7.03 -11.99 9.90
C GLU A 90 -8.19 -12.36 8.97
N VAL A 91 -9.41 -11.88 9.26
CA VAL A 91 -10.58 -12.17 8.41
C VAL A 91 -10.36 -11.56 7.04
N ALA A 92 -9.93 -10.30 6.96
CA ALA A 92 -9.62 -9.64 5.70
C ALA A 92 -8.58 -10.42 4.85
N LEU A 93 -7.48 -10.89 5.46
CA LEU A 93 -6.47 -11.68 4.76
C LEU A 93 -7.03 -13.00 4.23
N ARG A 94 -7.83 -13.71 5.04
CA ARG A 94 -8.47 -14.96 4.62
C ARG A 94 -9.48 -14.74 3.50
N THR A 95 -10.32 -13.71 3.60
CA THR A 95 -11.31 -13.38 2.56
C THR A 95 -10.64 -13.07 1.23
N LEU A 96 -9.61 -12.22 1.23
CA LEU A 96 -8.88 -11.88 0.00
C LEU A 96 -8.07 -13.07 -0.53
N THR A 97 -7.52 -13.92 0.35
CA THR A 97 -6.85 -15.17 -0.07
C THR A 97 -7.82 -16.13 -0.75
N ALA A 98 -9.03 -16.29 -0.21
CA ALA A 98 -10.05 -17.14 -0.81
C ALA A 98 -10.52 -16.57 -2.17
N LEU A 99 -10.69 -15.25 -2.26
CA LEU A 99 -11.09 -14.55 -3.48
C LEU A 99 -10.07 -14.67 -4.61
N THR A 100 -8.78 -14.51 -4.28
CA THR A 100 -7.68 -14.49 -5.26
C THR A 100 -7.09 -15.87 -5.55
N GLY A 101 -7.44 -16.88 -4.76
CA GLY A 101 -6.88 -18.22 -4.85
C GLY A 101 -5.37 -18.29 -4.53
N SER A 102 -4.79 -17.23 -3.99
CA SER A 102 -3.36 -17.13 -3.65
C SER A 102 -3.17 -16.46 -2.27
N PRO A 103 -2.13 -16.81 -1.49
CA PRO A 103 -1.93 -16.21 -0.17
C PRO A 103 -1.76 -14.69 -0.22
N VAL A 104 -2.67 -13.96 0.43
CA VAL A 104 -2.55 -12.52 0.66
C VAL A 104 -1.81 -12.29 1.97
N VAL A 105 -0.54 -11.90 1.86
CA VAL A 105 0.39 -11.75 2.99
C VAL A 105 1.09 -10.39 3.03
N ARG A 106 0.55 -9.41 2.29
CA ARG A 106 1.08 -8.05 2.20
C ARG A 106 -0.01 -7.07 2.63
N VAL A 107 0.34 -6.13 3.50
CA VAL A 107 -0.63 -5.27 4.16
C VAL A 107 -0.20 -3.80 4.10
N ALA A 108 -1.07 -2.92 3.65
CA ALA A 108 -0.96 -1.49 3.90
C ALA A 108 -1.75 -1.12 5.16
N ILE A 109 -1.16 -0.35 6.07
CA ILE A 109 -1.83 0.06 7.31
C ILE A 109 -2.71 1.29 7.03
N PRO A 110 -4.01 1.29 7.39
CA PRO A 110 -4.86 2.47 7.29
C PRO A 110 -4.22 3.71 7.92
N PHE A 111 -4.32 4.84 7.21
CA PHE A 111 -3.68 6.11 7.60
C PHE A 111 -2.15 6.07 7.76
N GLY A 112 -1.51 4.93 7.44
CA GLY A 112 -0.10 4.67 7.70
C GLY A 112 0.29 4.76 9.19
N SER A 113 -0.68 4.64 10.11
CA SER A 113 -0.49 4.89 11.55
C SER A 113 -0.46 3.58 12.32
N TYR A 114 0.58 3.35 13.11
CA TYR A 114 0.81 2.06 13.76
C TYR A 114 1.59 2.20 15.07
N ASP A 115 1.37 1.25 15.98
CA ASP A 115 2.15 1.10 17.20
C ASP A 115 2.75 -0.31 17.30
N ARG A 116 3.42 -0.61 18.43
CA ARG A 116 4.00 -1.94 18.67
C ARG A 116 2.94 -3.06 18.69
N HIS A 117 1.71 -2.77 19.10
CA HIS A 117 0.64 -3.77 19.18
C HIS A 117 0.14 -4.12 17.79
N VAL A 118 -0.09 -3.13 16.92
CA VAL A 118 -0.42 -3.32 15.50
C VAL A 118 0.64 -4.19 14.82
N LEU A 119 1.92 -3.83 14.95
CA LEU A 119 3.00 -4.60 14.34
C LEU A 119 3.07 -6.04 14.86
N ARG A 120 2.87 -6.26 16.16
CA ARG A 120 2.84 -7.61 16.74
C ARG A 120 1.68 -8.43 16.19
N ARG A 121 0.48 -7.85 16.07
CA ARG A 121 -0.69 -8.55 15.51
C ARG A 121 -0.45 -8.93 14.04
N LEU A 122 0.10 -8.02 13.23
CA LEU A 122 0.44 -8.31 11.84
C LEU A 122 1.52 -9.40 11.71
N ARG A 123 2.52 -9.42 12.60
CA ARG A 123 3.49 -10.54 12.66
C ARG A 123 2.80 -11.87 12.96
N ASN A 124 1.92 -11.90 13.96
CA ASN A 124 1.20 -13.11 14.34
C ASN A 124 0.24 -13.60 13.26
N ALA A 125 -0.31 -12.68 12.46
CA ALA A 125 -1.15 -13.00 11.30
C ALA A 125 -0.36 -13.50 10.07
N GLY A 126 0.97 -13.62 10.16
CA GLY A 126 1.81 -14.13 9.07
C GLY A 126 2.10 -13.11 7.96
N VAL A 127 1.92 -11.82 8.23
CA VAL A 127 2.19 -10.76 7.25
C VAL A 127 3.68 -10.70 6.91
N SER A 128 3.99 -10.83 5.62
CA SER A 128 5.35 -10.84 5.08
C SER A 128 5.92 -9.44 4.79
N ARG A 129 5.07 -8.46 4.48
CA ARG A 129 5.45 -7.06 4.25
C ARG A 129 4.35 -6.12 4.72
N VAL A 130 4.76 -5.04 5.37
CA VAL A 130 3.88 -4.00 5.94
C VAL A 130 4.21 -2.66 5.31
N TYR A 131 3.23 -2.02 4.69
CA TYR A 131 3.38 -0.74 4.01
C TYR A 131 2.83 0.39 4.87
N THR A 132 3.62 1.46 5.01
CA THR A 132 3.29 2.64 5.82
C THR A 132 3.38 3.91 4.96
N SER A 133 2.91 5.03 5.49
CA SER A 133 2.98 6.34 4.82
C SER A 133 4.12 7.19 5.37
N ASP A 134 5.17 6.54 5.90
CA ASP A 134 6.31 7.16 6.58
C ASP A 134 7.14 8.14 5.71
N GLY A 135 6.99 8.06 4.38
CA GLY A 135 7.78 8.84 3.43
C GLY A 135 9.21 8.32 3.26
N GLY A 136 9.84 8.69 2.15
CA GLY A 136 11.22 8.32 1.80
C GLY A 136 11.35 6.92 1.19
N ARG A 137 12.60 6.48 0.96
CA ARG A 137 12.87 5.19 0.29
C ARG A 137 12.53 3.98 1.15
N ALA A 138 11.85 3.03 0.50
CA ALA A 138 11.69 1.65 0.94
C ALA A 138 13.03 0.89 0.87
N ARG A 139 13.16 -0.18 1.65
CA ARG A 139 14.34 -1.07 1.62
C ARG A 139 13.86 -2.48 1.20
N PRO A 140 14.45 -3.10 0.16
CA PRO A 140 13.96 -4.38 -0.36
C PRO A 140 13.80 -5.48 0.71
N ASP A 141 14.71 -5.55 1.67
CA ASP A 141 14.72 -6.61 2.71
C ASP A 141 14.01 -6.22 4.00
N ALA A 142 13.50 -4.99 4.11
CA ALA A 142 12.79 -4.56 5.30
C ALA A 142 11.40 -5.20 5.38
N TRP A 143 10.97 -5.55 6.59
CA TRP A 143 9.57 -5.96 6.80
C TRP A 143 8.61 -4.77 6.65
N ILE A 144 9.02 -3.60 7.16
CA ILE A 144 8.28 -2.33 7.03
C ILE A 144 8.77 -1.57 5.80
N GLN A 145 7.86 -1.30 4.88
CA GLN A 145 8.06 -0.59 3.62
C GLN A 145 7.49 0.83 3.74
N ALA A 146 8.37 1.81 3.84
CA ALA A 146 7.96 3.22 3.82
C ALA A 146 7.52 3.60 2.40
N ARG A 147 6.35 4.23 2.29
CA ARG A 147 5.84 4.77 1.03
C ARG A 147 5.74 6.29 1.08
N THR A 148 5.85 6.89 -0.10
CA THR A 148 5.60 8.32 -0.30
C THR A 148 4.27 8.48 -1.02
N SER A 149 3.28 9.05 -0.33
CA SER A 149 1.96 9.30 -0.91
C SER A 149 2.02 10.38 -1.98
N LEU A 150 1.39 10.12 -3.12
CA LEU A 150 1.18 11.12 -4.16
C LEU A 150 0.02 12.04 -3.80
N ARG A 151 0.13 13.30 -4.21
CA ARG A 151 -0.92 14.31 -4.07
C ARG A 151 -1.09 15.04 -5.40
N HIS A 152 -2.27 15.62 -5.59
CA HIS A 152 -2.63 16.32 -6.82
C HIS A 152 -1.79 17.60 -7.07
N ASP A 153 -1.17 18.17 -6.02
CA ASP A 153 -0.34 19.38 -6.06
C ASP A 153 1.13 19.08 -6.43
N MET A 154 1.48 17.83 -6.75
CA MET A 154 2.86 17.44 -7.03
C MET A 154 3.24 17.62 -8.49
N ASP A 155 4.38 18.25 -8.73
CA ASP A 155 4.91 18.58 -10.04
C ASP A 155 6.03 17.63 -10.52
N ALA A 156 6.52 17.88 -11.74
CA ALA A 156 7.64 17.13 -12.30
C ALA A 156 8.92 17.28 -11.46
N ALA A 157 9.14 18.45 -10.85
CA ALA A 157 10.28 18.68 -9.98
C ALA A 157 10.20 17.80 -8.71
N TRP A 158 9.02 17.65 -8.13
CA TRP A 158 8.78 16.72 -7.03
C TRP A 158 9.05 15.27 -7.44
N THR A 159 8.58 14.88 -8.62
CA THR A 159 8.80 13.54 -9.18
C THR A 159 10.29 13.25 -9.32
N ALA A 160 11.04 14.15 -9.96
CA ALA A 160 12.48 14.05 -10.12
C ALA A 160 13.20 13.93 -8.77
N ARG A 161 12.78 14.73 -7.78
CA ARG A 161 13.33 14.64 -6.42
C ARG A 161 13.09 13.25 -5.84
N VAL A 162 11.87 12.73 -5.83
CA VAL A 162 11.57 11.45 -5.16
C VAL A 162 12.24 10.26 -5.83
N LEU A 163 12.43 10.32 -7.16
CA LEU A 163 13.08 9.26 -7.94
C LEU A 163 14.62 9.39 -8.01
N ASP A 164 15.19 10.45 -7.44
CA ASP A 164 16.64 10.71 -7.41
C ASP A 164 17.40 9.54 -6.74
N PRO A 165 18.19 8.75 -7.49
CA PRO A 165 18.86 7.57 -6.97
C PRO A 165 19.96 7.90 -5.96
N ASP A 166 20.48 9.12 -5.98
CA ASP A 166 21.59 9.56 -5.11
C ASP A 166 21.26 10.89 -4.41
N PRO A 167 20.33 10.89 -3.43
CA PRO A 167 19.98 12.09 -2.72
C PRO A 167 21.14 12.55 -1.83
N SER A 168 21.39 13.86 -1.78
CA SER A 168 22.44 14.43 -0.94
C SER A 168 22.32 14.02 0.54
N LEU A 169 23.45 13.93 1.26
CA LEU A 169 23.49 13.55 2.68
C LEU A 169 22.58 14.40 3.58
N ILE A 170 22.52 15.72 3.31
CA ILE A 170 21.63 16.65 4.01
C ILE A 170 20.17 16.24 3.82
N ARG A 171 19.80 15.84 2.61
CA ARG A 171 18.44 15.40 2.29
C ARG A 171 18.12 14.08 2.98
N GLN A 172 19.03 13.12 2.95
CA GLN A 172 18.87 11.85 3.67
C GLN A 172 18.64 12.08 5.17
N ALA A 173 19.41 12.98 5.80
CA ALA A 173 19.26 13.33 7.20
C ALA A 173 17.90 13.97 7.52
N ARG A 174 17.41 14.86 6.64
CA ARG A 174 16.08 15.49 6.78
C ARG A 174 14.96 14.47 6.66
N ASP A 175 15.02 13.59 5.65
CA ASP A 175 14.00 12.57 5.42
C ASP A 175 13.95 11.56 6.60
N ASN A 176 15.11 11.17 7.12
CA ASN A 176 15.20 10.30 8.30
C ASN A 176 14.61 10.96 9.55
N THR A 177 14.89 12.24 9.78
CA THR A 177 14.33 13.00 10.91
C THR A 177 12.82 13.15 10.80
N ALA A 178 12.30 13.50 9.61
CA ALA A 178 10.86 13.61 9.36
C ALA A 178 10.14 12.28 9.58
N ARG A 179 10.74 11.18 9.08
CA ARG A 179 10.24 9.82 9.29
C ARG A 179 10.20 9.44 10.77
N ALA A 180 11.27 9.70 11.51
CA ALA A 180 11.31 9.44 12.95
C ALA A 180 10.23 10.25 13.68
N ALA A 181 10.13 11.54 13.41
CA ALA A 181 9.12 12.40 14.03
C ALA A 181 7.68 11.99 13.68
N LYS A 182 7.43 11.38 12.52
CA LYS A 182 6.12 10.82 12.16
C LYS A 182 5.82 9.57 12.98
N ARG A 183 6.76 8.64 13.11
CA ARG A 183 6.64 7.41 13.92
C ARG A 183 6.47 7.66 15.42
N TRP A 184 6.89 8.82 15.90
CA TRP A 184 6.69 9.23 17.30
C TRP A 184 5.33 9.90 17.54
N ARG A 185 4.70 10.46 16.50
CA ARG A 185 3.41 11.16 16.57
C ARG A 185 2.22 10.28 16.20
N GLY A 186 2.44 9.27 15.35
CA GLY A 186 1.52 8.16 15.10
C GLY A 186 1.70 7.07 16.16
#